data_AF-A0A2T4G1I6-F1
#
_entry.id   AF-A0A2T4G1I6-F1
#
_cell.length_a   1.000
_cell.length_b   1.000
_cell.length_c   1.000
_cell.angle_alpha   90.00
_cell.angle_beta   90.00
_cell.angle_gamma   90.00
#
_symmetry.space_group_name_H-M   'P 1'
#
loop_
_entity.id
_entity.type
_entity.pdbx_description
1 polymer ?
#
loop_
_entity_poly.entity_id
_entity_poly.type
_entity_poly.pdbx_seq_one_letter_code
_entity_poly.pdbx_strand_id
1 'polypeptide(L)'
;MYSKTSLILTGQAVLFMCMLATGCSTHKDSHSLPNLAGAQGTLKLAQQAISAYERGDKERWQSLLCLESVDDPLTGWNQMRSLVGDISEVRLVKVSEASNAGNGSDADSFTNVVYEVKSQHYPLKTLLLKFFPTEKDQCVGLVY
;
A
#
# COMPACT_ATOMS: atom_id res chain seq x y z
N MET A 1 34.51 -64.34 20.56
CA MET A 1 33.77 -65.43 21.25
C MET A 1 32.51 -64.82 21.85
N TYR A 2 31.34 -65.41 21.54
CA TYR A 2 29.99 -65.41 22.16
C TYR A 2 29.61 -64.29 23.17
N SER A 3 28.39 -63.75 23.22
CA SER A 3 27.08 -64.35 22.95
C SER A 3 25.94 -63.31 22.84
N LYS A 4 24.85 -63.77 22.19
CA LYS A 4 23.43 -63.35 22.09
C LYS A 4 22.84 -62.59 23.31
N THR A 5 21.75 -61.80 23.23
CA THR A 5 20.38 -62.24 22.88
C THR A 5 19.40 -61.06 22.70
N SER A 6 18.44 -61.23 21.78
CA SER A 6 17.27 -60.39 21.46
C SER A 6 16.17 -60.36 22.53
N LEU A 7 15.33 -59.30 22.53
CA LEU A 7 13.84 -59.30 22.61
C LEU A 7 13.36 -57.83 22.68
N ILE A 8 12.77 -57.21 21.63
CA ILE A 8 11.33 -57.14 21.26
C ILE A 8 10.37 -56.98 22.45
N LEU A 9 9.67 -55.84 22.56
CA LEU A 9 8.18 -55.73 22.53
C LEU A 9 7.69 -54.27 22.70
N THR A 10 6.73 -53.89 21.84
CA THR A 10 5.56 -53.01 22.08
C THR A 10 5.78 -51.64 22.73
N GLY A 11 5.51 -50.52 22.08
CA GLY A 11 4.22 -50.18 21.47
C GLY A 11 3.47 -49.26 22.42
N GLN A 12 3.32 -47.98 22.09
CA GLN A 12 2.18 -47.15 22.49
C GLN A 12 2.23 -45.81 21.74
N ALA A 13 1.10 -45.51 21.10
CA ALA A 13 0.82 -44.29 20.39
C ALA A 13 0.80 -43.09 21.35
N VAL A 14 1.46 -42.00 20.97
CA VAL A 14 1.24 -40.69 21.58
C VAL A 14 0.58 -39.80 20.54
N LEU A 15 -0.76 -39.85 20.56
CA LEU A 15 -1.67 -38.92 19.92
C LEU A 15 -1.80 -37.69 20.84
N PHE A 16 -1.19 -36.57 20.50
CA PHE A 16 -1.51 -35.28 21.11
C PHE A 16 -1.13 -34.13 20.16
N MET A 17 -2.14 -33.48 19.58
CA MET A 17 -2.09 -32.10 19.08
C MET A 17 -3.53 -31.67 18.74
N CYS A 18 -4.27 -31.25 19.77
CA CYS A 18 -5.48 -30.45 19.60
C CYS A 18 -5.06 -29.01 19.30
N MET A 19 -5.01 -28.61 18.02
CA MET A 19 -5.02 -27.20 17.67
C MET A 19 -6.48 -26.77 17.44
N LEU A 20 -7.07 -26.19 18.48
CA LEU A 20 -8.27 -25.37 18.37
C LEU A 20 -7.89 -24.09 17.61
N ALA A 21 -8.06 -24.09 16.30
CA ALA A 21 -8.09 -22.87 15.51
C ALA A 21 -9.44 -22.18 15.75
N THR A 22 -9.54 -21.40 16.83
CA THR A 22 -10.57 -20.37 16.95
C THR A 22 -10.26 -19.28 15.92
N GLY A 23 -10.75 -19.49 14.70
CA GLY A 23 -10.79 -18.47 13.67
C GLY A 23 -11.70 -17.33 14.13
N CYS A 24 -11.09 -16.28 14.66
CA CYS A 24 -11.78 -15.02 14.92
C CYS A 24 -12.17 -14.44 13.55
N SER A 25 -13.46 -14.48 13.24
CA SER A 25 -14.04 -13.84 12.07
C SER A 25 -13.88 -12.32 12.21
N THR A 26 -12.79 -11.78 11.67
CA THR A 26 -12.75 -10.36 11.32
C THR A 26 -13.68 -10.17 10.13
N HIS A 27 -14.88 -9.70 10.42
CA HIS A 27 -15.77 -9.05 9.46
C HIS A 27 -14.97 -7.90 8.83
N LYS A 28 -14.34 -8.16 7.69
CA LYS A 28 -13.79 -7.10 6.84
C LYS A 28 -14.99 -6.48 6.15
N ASP A 29 -15.39 -5.31 6.63
CA ASP A 29 -16.20 -4.37 5.85
C ASP A 29 -15.48 -4.16 4.52
N SER A 30 -15.87 -4.98 3.55
CA SER A 30 -15.39 -4.92 2.19
C SER A 30 -16.19 -3.80 1.56
N HIS A 31 -15.77 -2.56 1.80
CA HIS A 31 -16.13 -1.45 0.93
C HIS A 31 -15.61 -1.83 -0.45
N SER A 32 -16.51 -2.38 -1.28
CA SER A 32 -16.26 -2.72 -2.66
C SER A 32 -15.86 -1.44 -3.37
N LEU A 33 -14.56 -1.33 -3.68
CA LEU A 33 -14.06 -0.29 -4.56
C LEU A 33 -14.83 -0.40 -5.89
N PRO A 34 -15.42 0.68 -6.40
CA PRO A 34 -16.02 0.67 -7.73
C PRO A 34 -14.98 0.17 -8.74
N ASN A 35 -15.43 -0.62 -9.71
CA ASN A 35 -14.59 -1.23 -10.73
C ASN A 35 -14.12 -0.15 -11.72
N LEU A 36 -13.11 0.61 -11.32
CA LEU A 36 -12.52 1.73 -12.07
C LEU A 36 -11.27 1.24 -12.79
N ALA A 37 -11.47 0.51 -13.90
CA ALA A 37 -10.39 -0.15 -14.62
C ALA A 37 -9.27 0.81 -15.05
N GLY A 38 -9.60 2.06 -15.41
CA GLY A 38 -8.62 3.09 -15.76
C GLY A 38 -7.88 3.68 -14.55
N ALA A 39 -8.44 3.63 -13.34
CA ALA A 39 -7.77 4.09 -12.11
C ALA A 39 -6.93 3.00 -11.43
N GLN A 40 -7.10 1.73 -11.82
CA GLN A 40 -6.49 0.59 -11.13
C GLN A 40 -4.96 0.57 -11.23
N GLY A 41 -4.40 1.03 -12.36
CA GLY A 41 -2.96 1.20 -12.52
C GLY A 41 -2.38 2.23 -11.55
N THR A 42 -2.98 3.42 -11.51
CA THR A 42 -2.63 4.50 -10.59
C THR A 42 -2.75 4.07 -9.14
N LEU A 43 -3.83 3.37 -8.78
CA LEU A 43 -4.05 2.85 -7.42
C LEU A 43 -2.93 1.90 -7.01
N LYS A 44 -2.55 0.96 -7.88
CA LYS A 44 -1.48 0.00 -7.60
C LYS A 44 -0.15 0.72 -7.39
N LEU A 45 0.21 1.67 -8.26
CA LEU A 45 1.46 2.42 -8.15
C LEU A 45 1.49 3.32 -6.91
N ALA A 46 0.39 4.02 -6.62
CA ALA A 46 0.23 4.84 -5.41
C ALA A 46 0.42 4.00 -4.13
N GLN A 47 -0.20 2.83 -4.05
CA GLN A 47 -0.07 1.94 -2.90
C GLN A 47 1.37 1.44 -2.72
N GLN A 48 2.06 1.12 -3.83
CA GLN A 48 3.47 0.75 -3.80
C GLN A 48 4.36 1.92 -3.36
N ALA A 49 4.06 3.14 -3.80
CA ALA A 49 4.80 4.34 -3.41
C ALA A 49 4.67 4.57 -1.90
N ILE A 50 3.45 4.56 -1.37
CA ILE A 50 3.22 4.72 0.08
C ILE A 50 3.97 3.65 0.88
N SER A 51 3.87 2.38 0.46
CA SER A 51 4.58 1.29 1.12
C SER A 51 6.10 1.42 1.06
N ALA A 52 6.64 2.03 0.00
CA ALA A 52 8.07 2.34 -0.10
C ALA A 52 8.45 3.46 0.88
N TYR A 53 7.64 4.52 0.95
CA TYR A 53 7.85 5.63 1.87
C TYR A 53 7.83 5.19 3.34
N GLU A 54 6.81 4.41 3.75
CA GLU A 54 6.67 3.88 5.11
C GLU A 54 7.87 3.02 5.53
N ARG A 55 8.50 2.32 4.58
CA ARG A 55 9.68 1.47 4.82
C ARG A 55 11.02 2.20 4.73
N GLY A 56 11.02 3.49 4.40
CA GLY A 56 12.27 4.23 4.15
C GLY A 56 12.98 3.84 2.85
N ASP A 57 12.29 3.16 1.92
CA ASP A 57 12.84 2.66 0.65
C ASP A 57 12.87 3.79 -0.39
N LYS A 58 13.90 4.64 -0.27
CA LYS A 58 14.10 5.84 -1.11
C LYS A 58 14.14 5.50 -2.60
N GLU A 59 14.91 4.49 -2.99
CA GLU A 59 15.09 4.14 -4.40
C GLU A 59 13.76 3.70 -5.01
N ARG A 60 13.00 2.87 -4.29
CA ARG A 60 11.70 2.42 -4.75
C ARG A 60 10.70 3.58 -4.82
N TRP A 61 10.65 4.44 -3.80
CA TRP A 61 9.81 5.65 -3.79
C TRP A 61 10.07 6.50 -5.03
N GLN A 62 11.33 6.83 -5.28
CA GLN A 62 11.73 7.67 -6.42
C GLN A 62 11.45 7.01 -7.77
N SER A 63 11.59 5.67 -7.88
CA SER A 63 11.29 4.94 -9.12
C SER A 63 9.80 4.93 -9.48
N LEU A 64 8.92 5.07 -8.48
CA LEU A 64 7.47 5.00 -8.64
C LEU A 64 6.84 6.37 -8.90
N LEU A 65 7.56 7.44 -8.62
CA LEU A 65 7.12 8.80 -8.89
C LEU A 65 7.73 9.31 -10.20
N CYS A 66 6.91 9.93 -11.04
CA CYS A 66 7.43 10.61 -12.21
C CYS A 66 8.04 11.94 -11.77
N LEU A 67 9.30 11.88 -11.32
CA LEU A 67 10.06 13.06 -10.93
C LEU A 67 10.37 13.88 -12.19
N GLU A 68 9.67 15.00 -12.41
CA GLU A 68 10.05 15.93 -13.48
C GLU A 68 11.35 16.68 -13.13
N SER A 69 11.64 16.87 -11.83
CA SER A 69 12.95 17.31 -11.33
C SER A 69 13.16 16.94 -9.86
N VAL A 70 14.41 16.81 -9.43
CA VAL A 70 14.82 16.62 -8.02
C VAL A 70 14.52 17.82 -7.12
N ASP A 71 14.14 18.96 -7.72
CA ASP A 71 13.82 20.21 -7.03
C ASP A 71 12.32 20.40 -6.81
N ASP A 72 11.48 19.50 -7.33
CA ASP A 72 10.05 19.53 -7.08
C ASP A 72 9.79 19.10 -5.62
N PRO A 73 9.24 19.98 -4.76
CA PRO A 73 9.25 19.85 -3.30
C PRO A 73 8.64 18.56 -2.75
N LEU A 74 7.92 17.81 -3.58
CA LEU A 74 7.18 16.60 -3.19
C LEU A 74 7.64 15.31 -3.81
N THR A 75 8.46 15.41 -4.83
CA THR A 75 8.95 14.25 -5.54
C THR A 75 10.40 13.97 -5.11
N GLY A 76 11.12 14.99 -4.64
CA GLY A 76 12.39 14.86 -3.93
C GLY A 76 12.27 14.21 -2.55
N TRP A 77 12.99 13.10 -2.33
CA TRP A 77 12.97 12.35 -1.06
C TRP A 77 13.30 13.21 0.16
N ASN A 78 14.36 14.03 0.07
CA ASN A 78 14.82 14.82 1.22
C ASN A 78 13.80 15.91 1.58
N GLN A 79 13.23 16.57 0.58
CA GLN A 79 12.20 17.60 0.75
C GLN A 79 10.93 17.00 1.36
N MET A 80 10.48 15.86 0.83
CA MET A 80 9.32 15.15 1.36
C MET A 80 9.55 14.71 2.82
N ARG A 81 10.72 14.13 3.15
CA ARG A 81 11.06 13.75 4.53
C ARG A 81 11.16 14.95 5.47
N SER A 82 11.67 16.09 4.99
CA SER A 82 11.73 17.32 5.78
C SER A 82 10.33 17.90 6.06
N LEU A 83 9.46 17.90 5.06
CA LEU A 83 8.11 18.47 5.15
C LEU A 83 7.13 17.57 5.91
N VAL A 84 7.19 16.27 5.64
CA VAL A 84 6.18 15.28 6.06
C VAL A 84 6.71 14.36 7.16
N GLY A 85 8.01 14.07 7.19
CA GLY A 85 8.58 13.13 8.15
C GLY A 85 8.04 11.71 7.96
N ASP A 86 8.02 10.91 9.02
CA ASP A 86 7.33 9.62 8.98
C ASP A 86 5.81 9.79 8.81
N ILE A 87 5.19 8.81 8.15
CA ILE A 87 3.73 8.74 8.00
C ILE A 87 3.15 7.54 8.72
N SER A 88 1.90 7.65 9.15
CA SER A 88 1.11 6.59 9.78
C SER A 88 -0.38 6.74 9.45
N GLU A 89 -1.21 5.81 9.93
CA GLU A 89 -2.67 5.85 9.73
C GLU A 89 -3.08 6.08 8.27
N VAL A 90 -2.42 5.38 7.34
CA VAL A 90 -2.68 5.50 5.90
C VAL A 90 -4.07 4.98 5.56
N ARG A 91 -4.90 5.83 4.95
CA ARG A 91 -6.28 5.52 4.57
C ARG A 91 -6.55 5.95 3.14
N LEU A 92 -7.01 5.03 2.30
CA LEU A 92 -7.52 5.38 0.97
C LEU A 92 -8.87 6.10 1.14
N VAL A 93 -8.97 7.35 0.69
CA VAL A 93 -10.18 8.18 0.87
C VAL A 93 -10.91 8.51 -0.41
N LYS A 94 -10.24 8.45 -1.58
CA LYS A 94 -10.88 8.71 -2.87
C LYS A 94 -10.19 7.94 -4.00
N VAL A 95 -11.00 7.39 -4.90
CA VAL A 95 -10.56 6.92 -6.21
C VAL A 95 -11.52 7.53 -7.22
N SER A 96 -10.99 8.31 -8.15
CA SER A 96 -11.72 8.97 -9.22
C SER A 96 -11.16 8.53 -10.56
N GLU A 97 -12.05 8.36 -11.53
CA GLU A 97 -11.71 8.07 -12.92
C GLU A 97 -12.36 9.15 -13.79
N ALA A 98 -11.61 9.71 -14.73
CA ALA A 98 -12.17 10.63 -15.71
C ALA A 98 -13.13 9.87 -16.63
N SER A 99 -14.40 10.27 -16.65
CA SER A 99 -15.35 9.79 -17.66
C SER A 99 -15.27 10.66 -18.90
N ASN A 100 -14.94 10.06 -20.06
CA ASN A 100 -15.03 10.72 -21.37
C ASN A 100 -16.48 10.81 -21.91
N ALA A 101 -17.50 10.55 -21.08
CA ALA A 101 -18.89 10.72 -21.45
C ALA A 101 -19.25 12.22 -21.35
N GLY A 102 -19.34 12.87 -22.51
CA GLY A 102 -19.43 14.33 -22.64
C GLY A 102 -20.60 15.01 -21.92
N ASN A 103 -20.39 16.32 -21.72
CA ASN A 103 -21.29 17.31 -21.12
C ASN A 103 -21.45 17.24 -19.59
N GLY A 104 -20.45 17.74 -18.88
CA GLY A 104 -20.58 18.03 -17.45
C GLY A 104 -19.46 18.97 -16.99
N SER A 105 -19.84 20.19 -16.62
CA SER A 105 -18.97 21.15 -15.94
C SER A 105 -18.45 20.59 -14.61
N ASP A 106 -17.12 20.58 -14.45
CA ASP A 106 -16.38 20.60 -13.18
C ASP A 106 -16.48 19.40 -12.21
N ALA A 107 -16.88 18.20 -12.64
CA ALA A 107 -16.78 16.99 -11.82
C ALA A 107 -15.50 16.19 -12.18
N ASP A 108 -14.41 16.44 -11.44
CA ASP A 108 -13.12 15.73 -11.49
C ASP A 108 -12.73 15.22 -12.90
N SER A 109 -12.32 16.14 -13.78
CA SER A 109 -11.90 15.82 -15.15
C SER A 109 -10.65 14.93 -15.25
N PHE A 110 -10.10 14.46 -14.14
CA PHE A 110 -8.84 13.71 -14.08
C PHE A 110 -8.95 12.50 -13.15
N THR A 111 -8.49 11.35 -13.65
CA THR A 111 -8.28 10.15 -12.86
C THR A 111 -7.30 10.43 -11.72
N ASN A 112 -7.68 10.15 -10.47
CA ASN A 112 -6.79 10.32 -9.31
C ASN A 112 -7.13 9.36 -8.16
N VAL A 113 -6.14 9.14 -7.30
CA VAL A 113 -6.20 8.29 -6.11
C VAL A 113 -5.71 9.11 -4.93
N VAL A 114 -6.51 9.22 -3.87
CA VAL A 114 -6.18 10.06 -2.71
C VAL A 114 -6.08 9.23 -1.46
N TYR A 115 -4.95 9.36 -0.77
CA TYR A 115 -4.70 8.80 0.54
C TYR A 115 -4.65 9.90 1.60
N GLU A 116 -5.36 9.70 2.69
CA GLU A 116 -5.19 10.45 3.93
C GLU A 116 -4.11 9.75 4.76
N VAL A 117 -3.14 10.51 5.26
CA VAL A 117 -2.09 10.01 6.15
C VAL A 117 -1.90 10.94 7.34
N LYS A 118 -1.47 10.39 8.48
CA LYS A 118 -0.87 11.15 9.56
C LYS A 118 0.59 11.37 9.26
N SER A 119 1.06 12.59 9.47
CA SER A 119 2.41 13.04 9.21
C SER A 119 3.05 13.52 10.51
N GLN A 120 4.32 13.19 10.68
CA GLN A 120 5.11 13.59 11.82
C GLN A 120 5.42 15.09 11.83
N HIS A 121 5.70 15.68 10.67
CA HIS A 121 6.19 17.06 10.55
C HIS A 121 5.17 18.05 9.96
N TYR A 122 4.15 17.58 9.26
CA TYR A 122 3.20 18.47 8.62
C TYR A 122 2.34 19.22 9.67
N PRO A 123 2.19 20.56 9.59
CA PRO A 123 1.55 21.35 10.65
C PRO A 123 0.13 20.91 11.02
N LEU A 124 -0.65 20.49 10.03
CA LEU A 124 -2.03 20.02 10.24
C LEU A 124 -2.11 18.57 10.72
N LYS A 125 -0.97 17.87 10.82
CA LYS A 125 -0.78 16.44 11.10
C LYS A 125 -1.46 15.48 10.13
N THR A 126 -2.58 15.84 9.53
CA THR A 126 -3.22 15.07 8.47
C THR A 126 -2.82 15.66 7.13
N LEU A 127 -2.46 14.80 6.18
CA LEU A 127 -2.01 15.15 4.84
C LEU A 127 -2.77 14.30 3.81
N LEU A 128 -3.20 14.91 2.70
CA LEU A 128 -3.90 14.21 1.61
C LEU A 128 -2.95 14.01 0.43
N LEU A 129 -2.36 12.83 0.29
CA LEU A 129 -1.51 12.49 -0.85
C LEU A 129 -2.38 12.12 -2.05
N LYS A 130 -2.33 12.92 -3.11
CA LYS A 130 -3.09 12.69 -4.35
C LYS A 130 -2.15 12.21 -5.45
N PHE A 131 -2.44 11.03 -5.97
CA PHE A 131 -1.72 10.38 -7.05
C PHE A 131 -2.53 10.45 -8.34
N PHE A 132 -1.88 10.71 -9.46
CA PHE A 132 -2.53 10.82 -10.76
C PHE A 132 -1.69 10.08 -11.83
N PRO A 133 -2.33 9.54 -12.88
CA PRO A 133 -1.61 8.92 -13.98
C PRO A 133 -0.78 9.97 -14.71
N THR A 134 0.34 9.54 -15.29
CA THR A 134 1.16 10.37 -16.17
C THR A 134 1.22 9.74 -17.56
N GLU A 135 1.87 10.40 -18.52
CA GLU A 135 2.14 9.81 -19.84
C GLU A 135 2.97 8.51 -19.77
N LYS A 136 3.70 8.28 -18.67
CA LYS A 136 4.48 7.08 -18.43
C LYS A 136 3.70 6.12 -17.52
N ASP A 137 3.19 5.03 -18.08
CA ASP A 137 2.40 4.01 -17.36
C ASP A 137 3.14 3.30 -16.20
N GLN A 138 4.43 3.57 -16.02
CA GLN A 138 5.29 2.92 -15.01
C GLN A 138 5.45 3.75 -13.73
N CYS A 139 5.03 5.02 -13.72
CA CYS A 139 5.13 5.91 -12.57
C CYS A 139 3.88 6.80 -12.44
N VAL A 140 3.71 7.42 -11.28
CA VAL A 140 2.59 8.32 -10.97
C VAL A 140 3.08 9.71 -10.60
N GLY A 141 2.27 10.72 -10.87
CA GLY A 141 2.45 12.04 -10.31
C GLY A 141 1.93 12.09 -8.87
N LEU A 142 2.43 13.05 -8.07
CA LEU A 142 2.08 13.22 -6.67
C LEU A 142 1.91 14.71 -6.31
N VAL A 143 0.81 15.05 -5.65
CA VAL A 143 0.56 16.36 -4.99
C VAL A 143 -0.07 16.17 -3.61
N TYR A 144 -0.11 17.22 -2.76
CA TYR A 144 -0.76 17.21 -1.43
C TYR A 144 -1.70 18.38 -1.19
#